data_AF-A0ABD6B0Y2-F1
#
_entry.id   AF-A0ABD6B0Y2-F1
#
_cell.length_a   1.000
_cell.length_b   1.000
_cell.length_c   1.000
_cell.angle_alpha   90.00
_cell.angle_beta   90.00
_cell.angle_gamma   90.00
#
_symmetry.space_group_name_H-M   'P 1'
#
loop_
_entity.id
_entity.type
_entity.pdbx_description
1 polymer ?
#
loop_
_entity_poly.entity_id
_entity_poly.type
_entity_poly.pdbx_seq_one_letter_code
_entity_poly.pdbx_strand_id
1 'polypeptide(L)' 'MEDALGTGGEERTRYEYECDDCGATWQTTVSPAIARCTECSSDDVSVLSESN' A
#
# COMPACT_ATOMS: atom_id res chain seq x y z
N MET A 1 -8.01 12.59 16.43
CA MET A 1 -8.06 11.19 15.98
C MET A 1 -6.90 11.09 15.02
N GLU A 2 -5.82 10.51 15.52
CA GLU A 2 -4.52 10.53 14.88
C GLU A 2 -4.40 9.23 14.11
N ASP A 3 -4.28 9.33 12.79
CA ASP A 3 -3.98 8.21 11.89
C ASP A 3 -2.58 7.68 12.20
N ALA A 4 -2.50 6.82 13.21
CA ALA A 4 -1.31 6.09 13.61
C ALA A 4 -1.02 4.98 12.59
N LEU A 5 -0.61 5.35 11.37
CA LEU A 5 0.02 4.41 10.44
C LEU A 5 1.53 4.35 10.72
N GLY A 6 1.87 3.83 11.91
CA GLY A 6 3.25 3.71 12.33
C GLY A 6 3.45 2.52 13.26
N THR A 7 3.46 1.30 12.72
CA THR A 7 3.97 0.12 13.45
C THR A 7 4.60 -0.89 12.47
N GLY A 8 5.91 -1.13 12.60
CA GLY A 8 6.55 -2.31 12.00
C GLY A 8 8.03 -2.15 11.61
N GLY A 9 8.89 -1.74 12.55
CA GLY A 9 10.34 -1.75 12.39
C GLY A 9 10.94 -3.15 12.59
N GLU A 10 10.78 -4.02 11.60
CA GLU A 10 11.42 -5.33 11.51
C GLU A 10 11.57 -5.70 10.04
N GLU A 11 12.58 -5.15 9.35
CA GLU A 11 13.00 -5.54 7.97
C GLU A 11 11.83 -5.83 7.02
N ARG A 12 10.77 -5.00 7.07
CA ARG A 12 9.57 -5.24 6.28
C ARG A 12 9.72 -4.54 4.96
N THR A 13 9.68 -5.32 3.88
CA THR A 13 9.57 -4.75 2.54
C THR A 13 8.35 -3.82 2.50
N ARG A 14 8.63 -2.53 2.35
CA ARG A 14 7.65 -1.48 2.12
C ARG A 14 7.39 -1.41 0.63
N TYR A 15 6.12 -1.51 0.28
CA TYR A 15 5.63 -1.36 -1.07
C TYR A 15 4.85 -0.05 -1.16
N GLU A 16 5.07 0.68 -2.24
CA GLU A 16 4.25 1.81 -2.64
C GLU A 16 3.32 1.34 -3.75
N TYR A 17 2.01 1.54 -3.55
CA TYR A 17 0.96 1.16 -4.50
C TYR A 17 0.25 2.39 -5.03
N GLU A 18 -0.23 2.26 -6.26
CA GLU A 18 -1.16 3.17 -6.92
C GLU A 18 -2.39 2.38 -7.38
N CYS A 19 -3.59 2.93 -7.20
CA CYS A 19 -4.79 2.35 -7.78
C CYS A 19 -5.05 2.95 -9.15
N ASP A 20 -5.23 2.11 -10.18
CA ASP A 20 -5.49 2.58 -11.55
C ASP A 20 -6.91 3.16 -11.70
N ASP A 21 -7.87 2.66 -10.90
CA ASP A 21 -9.27 3.06 -10.96
C ASP A 21 -9.51 4.47 -10.37
N CYS A 22 -8.99 4.71 -9.17
CA CYS A 22 -9.18 5.98 -8.45
C CYS A 22 -7.94 6.88 -8.37
N GLY A 23 -6.76 6.42 -8.82
CA GLY A 23 -5.51 7.19 -8.79
C GLY A 23 -4.93 7.41 -7.39
N ALA A 24 -5.44 6.70 -6.38
CA ALA A 24 -4.97 6.83 -5.01
C ALA A 24 -3.61 6.14 -4.84
N THR A 25 -2.68 6.77 -4.13
CA THR A 25 -1.36 6.20 -3.84
C THR A 25 -1.16 6.01 -2.34
N TRP A 26 -0.67 4.85 -1.91
CA TRP A 26 -0.38 4.57 -0.49
C TRP A 26 0.82 3.65 -0.31
N GLN A 27 1.44 3.73 0.86
CA GLN A 27 2.56 2.88 1.24
C GLN A 27 2.12 1.87 2.30
N THR A 28 2.47 0.61 2.09
CA THR A 28 2.16 -0.46 3.04
C THR A 28 3.23 -1.55 2.99
N THR A 29 3.31 -2.35 4.06
CA THR A 29 4.18 -3.54 4.09
C THR A 29 3.44 -4.79 3.65
N VAL A 30 2.23 -4.63 3.12
CA VAL A 30 1.41 -5.72 2.61
C VAL A 30 1.93 -6.13 1.23
N SER A 31 2.05 -7.44 1.01
CA SER A 31 2.48 -8.01 -0.26
C SER A 31 1.50 -7.70 -1.39
N PRO A 32 1.97 -7.57 -2.65
CA PRO A 32 1.12 -7.22 -3.79
C PRO A 32 0.02 -8.25 -4.05
N ALA A 33 0.21 -9.50 -3.62
CA ALA A 33 -0.77 -10.58 -3.75
C ALA A 33 -2.10 -10.36 -3.00
N ILE A 34 -2.10 -9.50 -1.97
CA ILE A 34 -3.30 -9.17 -1.18
C ILE A 34 -3.49 -7.65 -1.04
N ALA A 35 -2.73 -6.86 -1.80
CA ALA A 35 -2.86 -5.41 -1.79
C ALA A 35 -4.18 -5.01 -2.45
N ARG A 36 -4.89 -4.05 -1.84
CA ARG A 36 -6.15 -3.54 -2.37
C ARG A 36 -6.28 -2.06 -2.05
N CYS A 37 -6.90 -1.30 -2.94
CA CYS A 37 -7.15 0.10 -2.69
C CYS A 37 -8.11 0.27 -1.52
N THR A 38 -7.78 1.12 -0.56
CA THR A 38 -8.67 1.38 0.59
C THR A 38 -9.79 2.37 0.23
N GLU A 39 -9.54 3.26 -0.73
CA GLU A 39 -10.50 4.29 -1.16
C GLU A 39 -11.64 3.69 -1.99
N CYS A 40 -11.30 3.03 -3.08
CA CYS A 40 -12.27 2.49 -4.03
C CYS A 40 -12.52 0.98 -3.85
N SER A 41 -11.81 0.30 -2.92
CA SER A 41 -11.86 -1.17 -2.74
C SER A 41 -11.50 -1.99 -3.98
N SER A 42 -10.92 -1.35 -4.99
CA SER A 42 -10.45 -1.98 -6.23
C SER A 42 -9.22 -2.85 -5.97
N ASP A 43 -9.21 -4.02 -6.59
CA ASP A 43 -8.09 -4.96 -6.65
C ASP A 43 -7.11 -4.65 -7.79
N ASP A 44 -7.47 -3.70 -8.67
CA ASP A 44 -6.60 -3.18 -9.72
C ASP A 44 -5.64 -2.13 -9.13
N VAL A 45 -4.47 -2.61 -8.70
CA VAL A 45 -3.43 -1.79 -8.06
C VAL A 45 -2.06 -2.14 -8.65
N SER A 46 -1.25 -1.11 -8.87
CA SER A 46 0.11 -1.20 -9.43
C SER A 46 1.15 -0.89 -8.36
N VAL A 47 2.24 -1.65 -8.32
CA VAL A 47 3.38 -1.36 -7.44
C VAL A 47 4.25 -0.29 -8.11
N LEU A 48 4.38 0.86 -7.47
CA LEU A 48 5.26 1.95 -7.89
C LEU A 48 6.71 1.73 -7.42
N SER A 49 6.88 1.29 -6.18
CA SER A 49 8.21 1.09 -5.59
C SER A 49 8.21 0.00 -4.53
N GLU A 50 9.33 -0.71 -4.43
CA GLU A 50 9.60 -1.73 -3.41
C GLU A 50 10.89 -1.33 -2.68
N SER A 51 10.83 -1.22 -1.36
CA SER A 51 11.96 -0.91 -0.49
C SER A 51 12.08 -1.98 0.58
N ASN A 52 13.21 -2.68 0.66
CA ASN A 52 13.48 -3.68 1.71
C ASN A 52 14.16 -3.06 2.93
#